data_AF-A0A840G600-F1
#
_entry.id   AF-A0A840G600-F1
#
_cell.length_a   1.000
_cell.length_b   1.000
_cell.length_c   1.000
_cell.angle_alpha   90.00
_cell.angle_beta   90.00
_cell.angle_gamma   90.00
#
_symmetry.space_group_name_H-M   'P 1'
#
loop_
_entity.id
_entity.type
_entity.pdbx_description
1 polymer ?
#
loop_
_entity_poly.entity_id
_entity_poly.type
_entity_poly.pdbx_seq_one_letter_code
_entity_poly.pdbx_strand_id
1 'polypeptide(L)'
;MAASPRASARVSSFPDSSESTGVESLTLQACDDIDSLHELRQAYAGLEKLIVPQRVDDTEEICSSRSELSALVRVVNDELRRRIEAAEGTLRSLRAAVAAR
;
A
#
# COMPACT_ATOMS: atom_id res chain seq x y z
N MET A 1 -36.36 -51.41 -26.64
CA MET A 1 -36.57 -50.31 -25.68
C MET A 1 -36.12 -50.76 -24.30
N ALA A 2 -35.13 -50.10 -23.71
CA ALA A 2 -34.95 -49.92 -22.26
C ALA A 2 -33.75 -48.99 -22.05
N ALA A 3 -34.01 -47.75 -21.64
CA ALA A 3 -33.02 -46.70 -21.47
C ALA A 3 -32.33 -46.82 -20.11
N SER A 4 -31.01 -46.67 -20.09
CA SER A 4 -30.16 -46.67 -18.90
C SER A 4 -30.21 -45.27 -18.23
N PRO A 5 -30.40 -45.15 -16.90
CA PRO A 5 -30.45 -43.85 -16.25
C PRO A 5 -29.02 -43.34 -16.04
N ARG A 6 -28.69 -42.21 -16.68
CA ARG A 6 -27.44 -41.50 -16.39
C ARG A 6 -27.58 -40.83 -15.01
N ALA A 7 -26.78 -41.31 -14.07
CA ALA A 7 -26.59 -40.68 -12.77
C ALA A 7 -26.01 -39.27 -12.97
N SER A 8 -26.81 -38.25 -12.65
CA SER A 8 -26.34 -36.86 -12.56
C SER A 8 -25.31 -36.76 -11.45
N ALA A 9 -24.03 -36.64 -11.84
CA ALA A 9 -23.01 -36.13 -10.95
C ALA A 9 -23.41 -34.69 -10.57
N ARG A 10 -23.80 -34.50 -9.31
CA ARG A 10 -23.95 -33.17 -8.74
C ARG A 10 -22.57 -32.53 -8.75
N VAL A 11 -22.34 -31.59 -9.66
CA VAL A 11 -21.23 -30.66 -9.57
C VAL A 11 -21.42 -29.91 -8.25
N SER A 12 -20.60 -30.26 -7.26
CA SER A 12 -20.43 -29.47 -6.06
C SER A 12 -19.81 -28.15 -6.49
N SER A 13 -20.63 -27.14 -6.70
CA SER A 13 -20.20 -25.76 -6.87
C SER A 13 -19.55 -25.32 -5.56
N PHE A 14 -18.22 -25.36 -5.54
CA PHE A 14 -17.39 -24.79 -4.48
C PHE A 14 -17.79 -23.33 -4.25
N PRO A 15 -18.22 -22.93 -3.05
CA PRO A 15 -18.36 -21.53 -2.71
C PRO A 15 -17.03 -21.08 -2.09
N ASP A 16 -15.99 -20.71 -2.86
CA ASP A 16 -14.72 -20.26 -2.24
C ASP A 16 -13.76 -19.50 -3.17
N SER A 17 -13.91 -19.62 -4.49
CA SER A 17 -12.92 -19.06 -5.43
C SER A 17 -12.89 -17.53 -5.45
N SER A 18 -14.05 -16.88 -5.37
CA SER A 18 -14.16 -15.42 -5.39
C SER A 18 -13.67 -14.75 -4.10
N GLU A 19 -13.86 -15.39 -2.94
CA GLU A 19 -13.43 -14.85 -1.64
C GLU A 19 -11.91 -14.98 -1.46
N SER A 20 -11.31 -16.10 -1.87
CA SER A 20 -9.84 -16.24 -1.84
C SER A 20 -9.14 -15.22 -2.75
N THR A 21 -9.69 -14.95 -3.95
CA THR A 21 -9.17 -13.94 -4.87
C THR A 21 -9.22 -12.52 -4.27
N GLY A 22 -10.26 -12.21 -3.49
CA GLY A 22 -10.39 -10.93 -2.80
C GLY A 22 -9.34 -10.73 -1.69
N VAL A 23 -9.08 -11.78 -0.90
CA VAL A 23 -8.06 -11.76 0.17
C VAL A 23 -6.65 -11.63 -0.42
N GLU A 24 -6.34 -12.36 -1.49
CA GLU A 24 -5.05 -12.27 -2.18
C GLU A 24 -4.80 -10.86 -2.72
N SER A 25 -5.81 -10.27 -3.37
CA SER A 25 -5.75 -8.88 -3.86
C SER A 25 -5.50 -7.87 -2.73
N LEU A 26 -6.23 -7.98 -1.61
CA LEU A 26 -6.05 -7.12 -0.45
C LEU A 26 -4.68 -7.30 0.22
N THR A 27 -4.11 -8.50 0.15
CA THR A 27 -2.76 -8.78 0.66
C THR A 27 -1.71 -8.11 -0.21
N LEU A 28 -1.82 -8.19 -1.54
CA LEU A 28 -0.94 -7.48 -2.45
C LEU A 28 -1.03 -5.97 -2.26
N GLN A 29 -2.25 -5.43 -2.16
CA GLN A 29 -2.45 -4.00 -1.90
C GLN A 29 -1.81 -3.57 -0.57
N ALA A 30 -1.87 -4.40 0.48
CA ALA A 30 -1.21 -4.08 1.74
C ALA A 30 0.33 -4.06 1.61
N CYS A 31 0.92 -4.93 0.79
CA CYS A 31 2.34 -4.87 0.47
C CYS A 31 2.68 -3.57 -0.28
N ASP A 32 1.89 -3.22 -1.30
CA ASP A 32 2.07 -1.98 -2.07
C ASP A 32 1.94 -0.73 -1.17
N ASP A 33 1.01 -0.74 -0.23
CA ASP A 33 0.83 0.35 0.74
C ASP A 33 2.09 0.52 1.62
N ILE A 34 2.72 -0.58 2.06
CA ILE A 34 3.99 -0.57 2.82
C ILE A 34 5.16 -0.05 1.97
N ASP A 35 5.28 -0.50 0.72
CA ASP A 35 6.31 -0.03 -0.19
C ASP A 35 6.16 1.48 -0.46
N SER A 36 4.92 1.96 -0.60
CA SER A 36 4.65 3.40 -0.69
C SER A 36 5.10 4.16 0.56
N LEU A 37 4.96 3.59 1.76
CA LEU A 37 5.46 4.21 2.99
C LEU A 37 7.00 4.24 3.04
N HIS A 38 7.66 3.25 2.45
CA HIS A 38 9.13 3.25 2.31
C HIS A 38 9.64 4.35 1.38
N GLU A 39 8.98 4.60 0.25
CA GLU A 39 9.30 5.74 -0.62
C GLU A 39 9.17 7.07 0.13
N LEU A 40 8.11 7.22 0.92
CA LEU A 40 7.89 8.46 1.66
C LEU A 40 8.95 8.68 2.75
N ARG A 41 9.39 7.60 3.40
CA ARG A 41 10.54 7.65 4.33
C ARG A 41 11.81 8.11 3.62
N GLN A 42 12.06 7.67 2.39
CA GLN A 42 13.20 8.14 1.60
C GLN A 42 13.09 9.63 1.28
N ALA A 43 11.89 10.14 0.99
CA ALA A 43 11.64 11.57 0.81
C ALA A 43 11.97 12.37 2.08
N TYR A 44 11.55 11.91 3.26
CA TYR A 44 11.93 12.54 4.53
C TYR A 44 13.46 12.54 4.74
N ALA A 45 14.14 11.43 4.49
CA ALA A 45 15.60 11.36 4.58
C ALA A 45 16.30 12.32 3.60
N GLY A 46 15.70 12.56 2.43
CA GLY A 46 16.14 13.60 1.50
C GLY A 46 16.00 15.01 2.06
N LEU A 47 14.86 15.32 2.69
CA LEU A 47 14.64 16.61 3.36
C LEU A 47 15.59 16.83 4.53
N GLU A 48 15.89 15.80 5.32
CA GLU A 48 16.88 15.87 6.41
C GLU A 48 18.25 16.31 5.90
N LYS A 49 18.69 15.81 4.73
CA LYS A 49 19.96 16.21 4.10
C LYS A 49 20.00 17.67 3.64
N LEU A 50 18.85 18.28 3.39
CA LEU A 50 18.76 19.71 3.06
C LEU A 50 18.83 20.60 4.32
N ILE A 51 18.50 20.04 5.49
CA ILE A 51 18.52 20.74 6.78
C ILE A 51 19.88 20.59 7.46
N VAL A 52 20.49 19.41 7.38
CA VAL A 52 21.79 19.14 7.98
C VAL A 52 22.89 19.81 7.14
N PRO A 53 23.80 20.59 7.76
CA PRO A 53 24.92 21.18 7.04
C PRO A 53 25.77 20.09 6.39
N GLN A 54 25.80 20.05 5.06
CA GLN A 54 26.67 19.14 4.32
C GLN A 54 28.09 19.73 4.30
N ARG A 55 29.11 18.89 4.55
CA ARG A 55 30.51 19.30 4.37
C ARG A 55 30.73 19.46 2.87
N VAL A 56 30.77 20.70 2.40
CA VAL A 56 30.80 21.06 0.98
C VAL A 56 32.22 20.82 0.43
N ASP A 57 32.44 19.66 -0.19
CA ASP A 57 33.54 19.46 -1.17
C ASP A 57 32.98 19.46 -2.61
N ASP A 58 31.64 19.40 -2.76
CA ASP A 58 30.94 19.51 -4.05
C ASP A 58 30.55 20.96 -4.33
N THR A 59 30.84 21.43 -5.54
CA THR A 59 30.77 22.83 -5.96
C THR A 59 29.36 23.44 -6.09
N GLU A 60 28.29 22.69 -5.75
CA GLU A 60 26.90 23.18 -5.81
C GLU A 60 26.29 23.34 -4.41
N GLU A 61 26.31 24.57 -3.89
CA GLU A 61 25.70 24.92 -2.61
C GLU A 61 24.17 25.05 -2.76
N ILE A 62 23.42 24.03 -2.35
CA ILE A 62 21.95 24.08 -2.34
C ILE A 62 21.48 24.81 -1.07
N CYS A 63 21.27 26.12 -1.18
CA CYS A 63 20.65 26.93 -0.12
C CYS A 63 19.12 26.83 -0.19
N SER A 64 18.47 26.19 0.79
CA SER A 64 17.00 26.20 0.92
C SER A 64 16.54 27.21 1.95
N SER A 65 15.52 28.02 1.63
CA SER A 65 14.88 28.91 2.61
C SER A 65 14.02 28.14 3.62
N ARG A 66 13.81 28.72 4.80
CA ARG A 66 12.89 28.17 5.81
C ARG A 66 11.46 27.99 5.25
N SER A 67 11.00 28.89 4.38
CA SER A 67 9.68 28.81 3.75
C SER A 67 9.57 27.63 2.79
N GLU A 68 10.61 27.38 1.98
CA GLU A 68 10.64 26.23 1.06
C GLU A 68 10.69 24.92 1.83
N LEU A 69 11.54 24.82 2.86
CA LEU A 69 11.59 23.65 3.73
C LEU A 69 10.24 23.40 4.42
N SER A 70 9.58 24.46 4.93
CA SER A 70 8.25 24.36 5.54
C SER A 70 7.19 23.87 4.55
N ALA A 71 7.22 24.37 3.30
CA ALA A 71 6.30 23.93 2.27
C ALA A 71 6.51 22.45 1.89
N LEU A 72 7.77 22.02 1.76
CA LEU A 72 8.12 20.63 1.50
C LEU A 72 7.66 19.70 2.62
N VAL A 73 7.97 20.05 3.88
CA VAL A 73 7.54 19.27 5.05
C VAL A 73 6.02 19.15 5.10
N ARG A 74 5.27 20.23 4.81
CA ARG A 74 3.81 20.17 4.78
C ARG A 74 3.29 19.18 3.72
N VAL A 75 3.85 19.23 2.50
CA VAL A 75 3.45 18.31 1.41
C VAL A 75 3.73 16.85 1.79
N VAL A 76 4.91 16.55 2.33
CA VAL A 76 5.28 15.19 2.72
C VAL A 76 4.42 14.70 3.89
N ASN A 77 4.11 15.57 4.86
CA ASN A 77 3.21 15.24 5.97
C ASN A 77 1.77 14.95 5.51
N ASP A 78 1.26 15.74 4.56
CA ASP A 78 -0.06 15.51 3.98
C ASP A 78 -0.12 14.19 3.22
N GLU A 79 0.95 13.84 2.50
CA GLU A 79 1.06 12.56 1.83
C GLU A 79 1.21 11.37 2.80
N LEU A 80 1.97 11.54 3.89
CA LEU A 80 2.09 10.54 4.94
C LEU A 80 0.74 10.17 5.51
N ARG A 81 -0.04 11.20 5.86
CA ARG A 81 -1.39 11.01 6.38
C ARG A 81 -2.27 10.24 5.39
N ARG A 82 -2.27 10.63 4.11
CA ARG A 82 -3.05 9.91 3.07
C ARG A 82 -2.64 8.45 2.92
N ARG A 83 -1.34 8.15 2.85
CA ARG A 83 -0.84 6.76 2.71
C ARG A 83 -1.17 5.90 3.93
N ILE A 84 -1.08 6.46 5.14
CA ILE A 84 -1.51 5.77 6.37
C ILE A 84 -3.00 5.47 6.33
N GLU A 85 -3.85 6.45 6.00
CA GLU A 85 -5.31 6.26 5.92
C GLU A 85 -5.69 5.18 4.89
N ALA A 86 -5.02 5.16 3.75
CA ALA A 86 -5.18 4.13 2.72
C ALA A 86 -4.77 2.74 3.24
N ALA A 87 -3.57 2.61 3.82
CA ALA A 87 -3.06 1.37 4.39
C ALA A 87 -3.99 0.82 5.49
N GLU A 88 -4.47 1.68 6.39
CA GLU A 88 -5.45 1.30 7.40
C GLU A 88 -6.77 0.83 6.78
N GLY A 89 -7.20 1.45 5.67
CA GLY A 89 -8.37 1.04 4.90
C GLY A 89 -8.22 -0.36 4.30
N THR A 90 -7.07 -0.64 3.68
CA THR A 90 -6.72 -1.94 3.14
C THR A 90 -6.69 -3.00 4.24
N LEU A 91 -6.01 -2.72 5.37
CA LEU A 91 -5.91 -3.66 6.49
C LEU A 91 -7.26 -3.95 7.15
N ARG A 92 -8.13 -2.94 7.29
CA ARG A 92 -9.51 -3.14 7.77
C ARG A 92 -10.30 -4.05 6.83
N SER A 93 -10.19 -3.84 5.52
CA SER A 93 -10.85 -4.67 4.51
C SER A 93 -10.31 -6.10 4.51
N LEU A 94 -8.99 -6.26 4.61
CA LEU A 94 -8.34 -7.56 4.71
C LEU A 94 -8.80 -8.33 5.95
N ARG A 95 -8.84 -7.66 7.12
CA ARG A 95 -9.35 -8.27 8.35
C ARG A 95 -10.80 -8.71 8.22
N ALA A 96 -11.66 -7.91 7.59
CA ALA A 96 -13.05 -8.27 7.36
C ALA A 96 -13.17 -9.48 6.42
N ALA A 97 -12.41 -9.51 5.34
CA ALA A 97 -12.40 -10.62 4.38
C ALA A 97 -11.89 -11.93 5.02
N VAL A 98 -10.85 -11.86 5.85
CA VAL A 98 -10.35 -13.04 6.58
C VAL A 98 -11.34 -13.52 7.65
N ALA A 99 -12.07 -12.60 8.31
CA ALA A 99 -13.06 -12.96 9.32
C ALA A 99 -14.39 -13.49 8.75
N ALA A 100 -14.67 -13.22 7.47
CA ALA A 100 -15.86 -13.72 6.78
C ALA A 100 -15.70 -15.15 6.25
N ARG A 101 -14.49 -15.71 6.36
CA ARG A 101 -14.10 -17.03 5.89
C ARG A 101 -14.18 -18.06 7.02
#